data_AF-A0A0P1IFJ5-F1
#
_entry.id   AF-A0A0P1IFJ5-F1
#
_cell.length_a   1.000
_cell.length_b   1.000
_cell.length_c   1.000
_cell.angle_alpha   90.00
_cell.angle_beta   90.00
_cell.angle_gamma   90.00
#
_symmetry.space_group_name_H-M   'P 1'
#
loop_
_entity.id
_entity.type
_entity.pdbx_description
1 polymer ?
#
loop_
_entity_poly.entity_id
_entity_poly.type
_entity_poly.pdbx_seq_one_letter_code
_entity_poly.pdbx_strand_id
1 'polypeptide(L)' 'MTQEFLTTVFGWMTVLNFALLALSTLLIVALQDWAAGIHGRMFQMEPGDAKRAYFRYLANYKILTIVFCLMPWLALKLA' A
#
# COMPACT_ATOMS: atom_id res chain seq x y z
N MET A 1 10.37 15.74 21.64
CA MET A 1 9.79 15.92 20.28
C MET A 1 8.57 16.81 20.39
N THR A 2 8.31 17.70 19.42
CA THR A 2 7.12 18.56 19.43
C THR A 2 5.94 17.85 18.74
N GLN A 3 4.71 18.18 19.14
CA GLN A 3 3.49 17.68 18.48
C GLN A 3 3.47 18.04 16.98
N GLU A 4 3.96 19.23 16.63
CA GLU A 4 4.07 19.70 15.25
C GLU A 4 5.01 18.83 14.41
N PHE A 5 6.16 18.44 14.95
CA PHE A 5 7.09 17.54 14.27
C PHE A 5 6.44 16.19 13.99
N LEU A 6 5.78 15.59 14.99
CA LEU A 6 5.07 14.32 14.82
C LEU A 6 3.93 14.42 13.80
N THR A 7 3.17 15.52 13.83
CA THR A 7 2.08 15.78 12.88
C THR A 7 2.62 15.84 11.46
N THR A 8 3.79 16.47 11.28
CA THR A 8 4.44 16.57 9.96
C THR A 8 4.92 15.21 9.47
N VAL A 9 5.57 14.42 10.34
CA VAL A 9 6.07 13.09 9.99
C VAL A 9 4.91 12.16 9.61
N PHE A 10 3.88 12.02 10.45
CA PHE A 10 2.74 11.16 10.13
C PHE A 10 1.92 11.65 8.94
N GLY A 11 1.91 12.97 8.68
CA GLY A 11 1.31 13.56 7.49
C GLY A 11 2.01 13.10 6.21
N TRP A 12 3.34 13.23 6.16
CA TRP A 12 4.12 12.75 5.01
C TRP A 12 4.08 11.23 4.86
N MET A 13 4.10 10.48 5.98
CA MET A 13 3.91 9.02 5.92
C MET A 13 2.56 8.67 5.30
N THR A 14 1.49 9.38 5.64
CA THR A 14 0.16 9.19 5.05
C THR A 14 0.18 9.44 3.54
N VAL A 15 0.68 10.60 3.11
CA VAL A 15 0.74 10.97 1.68
C VAL A 15 1.55 9.95 0.88
N LEU A 16 2.76 9.61 1.33
CA LEU A 16 3.66 8.72 0.60
C LEU A 16 3.12 7.29 0.50
N ASN A 17 2.56 6.75 1.59
CA ASN A 17 2.04 5.38 1.57
C ASN A 17 0.74 5.28 0.75
N PHE A 18 -0.14 6.29 0.78
CA PHE A 18 -1.31 6.30 -0.11
C PHE A 18 -0.92 6.49 -1.59
N ALA A 19 0.09 7.33 -1.88
CA ALA A 19 0.60 7.49 -3.23
C ALA A 19 1.18 6.18 -3.77
N LEU A 20 1.98 5.46 -2.96
CA LEU A 20 2.50 4.16 -3.33
C LEU A 20 1.37 3.12 -3.49
N LEU A 21 0.41 3.07 -2.58
CA LEU A 21 -0.75 2.18 -2.69
C LEU A 21 -1.55 2.42 -3.98
N ALA A 22 -1.77 3.70 -4.33
CA ALA A 22 -2.45 4.09 -5.55
C ALA A 22 -1.65 3.66 -6.80
N LEU A 23 -0.35 3.97 -6.83
CA LEU A 23 0.55 3.57 -7.92
C LEU A 23 0.57 2.04 -8.08
N SER A 24 0.75 1.29 -6.99
CA SER A 24 0.74 -0.17 -7.00
C SER A 24 -0.60 -0.71 -7.52
N THR A 25 -1.72 -0.13 -7.10
CA THR A 25 -3.04 -0.52 -7.58
C THR A 25 -3.17 -0.31 -9.07
N LEU A 26 -2.78 0.87 -9.57
CA LEU A 26 -2.84 1.20 -11.00
C LEU A 26 -1.96 0.25 -11.82
N LEU A 27 -0.72 -0.01 -11.39
CA LEU A 27 0.19 -0.91 -12.08
C LEU A 27 -0.33 -2.35 -12.09
N ILE A 28 -0.85 -2.86 -10.96
CA ILE A 28 -1.39 -4.21 -10.88
C ILE A 28 -2.63 -4.37 -11.78
N VAL A 29 -3.53 -3.39 -11.82
CA VAL A 29 -4.72 -3.44 -12.65
C VAL A 29 -4.37 -3.30 -14.14
N ALA A 30 -3.47 -2.37 -14.49
CA ALA A 30 -3.09 -2.13 -15.88
C ALA A 30 -2.24 -3.27 -16.49
N LEU A 31 -1.38 -3.89 -15.67
CA LEU A 31 -0.41 -4.89 -16.13
C LEU A 31 -0.82 -6.33 -15.75
N GLN A 32 -2.02 -6.52 -15.21
CA GLN A 32 -2.46 -7.73 -14.48
C GLN A 32 -1.97 -9.06 -15.08
N ASP A 33 -2.33 -9.35 -16.32
CA ASP A 33 -2.03 -10.65 -16.95
C ASP A 33 -0.55 -10.79 -17.31
N TRP A 34 0.09 -9.70 -17.74
CA TRP A 34 1.51 -9.66 -18.02
C TRP A 34 2.34 -9.89 -16.75
N ALA A 35 2.02 -9.17 -15.68
CA ALA A 35 2.68 -9.28 -14.38
C ALA A 35 2.45 -10.67 -13.75
N ALA A 36 1.22 -11.20 -13.82
CA ALA A 36 0.90 -12.54 -13.33
C ALA A 36 1.67 -13.63 -14.10
N GLY A 37 1.86 -13.47 -15.42
CA GLY A 37 2.67 -14.39 -16.21
C GLY A 37 4.16 -14.37 -15.86
N ILE A 38 4.73 -13.18 -15.61
CA ILE A 38 6.13 -13.04 -15.19
C ILE A 38 6.35 -13.63 -13.80
N HIS A 39 5.58 -13.18 -12.80
CA HIS A 39 5.71 -13.65 -11.43
C HIS A 39 5.32 -15.13 -11.30
N GLY A 40 4.33 -15.58 -12.08
CA GLY A 40 3.95 -17.00 -12.20
C GLY A 40 5.13 -17.88 -12.57
N ARG A 41 5.88 -17.52 -13.62
CA ARG A 41 7.09 -18.26 -14.02
C ARG A 41 8.23 -18.12 -13.02
N MET A 42 8.44 -16.92 -12.48
CA MET A 42 9.54 -16.65 -11.53
C MET A 42 9.40 -17.46 -10.24
N PHE A 43 8.19 -17.62 -9.74
CA PHE A 43 7.91 -18.26 -8.46
C PHE A 43 7.21 -19.62 -8.59
N GLN A 44 7.12 -20.17 -9.81
CA GLN A 44 6.48 -21.45 -10.11
C GLN A 44 5.03 -21.53 -9.57
N MET A 45 4.26 -20.46 -9.76
CA MET A 45 2.87 -20.34 -9.30
C MET A 45 1.91 -20.20 -10.48
N GLU A 46 0.68 -20.67 -10.30
CA GLU A 46 -0.37 -20.45 -11.30
C GLU A 46 -0.72 -18.95 -11.40
N PRO A 47 -1.09 -18.45 -12.59
CA PRO A 47 -1.48 -17.04 -12.76
C PRO A 47 -2.64 -16.60 -11.84
N GLY A 48 -3.56 -17.53 -11.51
CA GLY A 48 -4.65 -17.27 -10.57
C GLY A 48 -4.15 -16.99 -9.14
N ASP A 49 -3.12 -17.71 -8.70
CA ASP A 49 -2.51 -17.51 -7.39
C ASP A 49 -1.74 -16.18 -7.32
N ALA A 50 -1.04 -15.80 -8.39
CA ALA A 50 -0.37 -14.51 -8.50
C ALA A 50 -1.36 -13.34 -8.33
N LYS A 51 -2.50 -13.41 -9.02
CA LYS A 51 -3.57 -12.40 -8.91
C LYS A 51 -4.15 -12.33 -7.50
N ARG A 52 -4.38 -13.48 -6.86
CA ARG A 52 -4.86 -13.55 -5.47
C ARG A 52 -3.84 -12.94 -4.50
N ALA A 53 -2.55 -13.18 -4.73
CA ALA A 53 -1.48 -12.59 -3.95
C ALA A 53 -1.42 -11.06 -4.10
N TYR A 54 -1.64 -10.51 -5.30
CA TYR A 54 -1.71 -9.06 -5.51
C TYR A 54 -2.87 -8.41 -4.76
N PHE A 55 -4.06 -9.01 -4.80
CA PHE A 55 -5.20 -8.51 -4.03
C PHE A 55 -4.88 -8.49 -2.52
N ARG A 56 -4.27 -9.58 -2.01
CA ARG A 56 -3.88 -9.67 -0.60
C ARG A 56 -2.79 -8.66 -0.23
N TYR A 57 -1.82 -8.44 -1.11
CA TYR A 57 -0.80 -7.40 -0.94
C TYR A 57 -1.45 -6.01 -0.82
N LEU A 58 -2.32 -5.64 -1.76
CA LEU A 58 -3.01 -4.34 -1.75
C LEU A 58 -3.88 -4.17 -0.50
N ALA A 59 -4.62 -5.22 -0.09
CA ALA A 59 -5.45 -5.19 1.10
C ALA A 59 -4.61 -4.99 2.38
N ASN A 60 -3.53 -5.77 2.54
CA ASN A 60 -2.64 -5.67 3.70
C ASN A 60 -1.94 -4.31 3.74
N TYR A 61 -1.41 -3.85 2.61
CA TYR A 61 -0.72 -2.57 2.55
C TYR A 61 -1.66 -1.39 2.82
N LYS A 62 -2.93 -1.47 2.39
CA LYS A 62 -3.98 -0.51 2.75
C LYS A 62 -4.24 -0.48 4.25
N ILE A 63 -4.37 -1.64 4.89
CA ILE A 63 -4.59 -1.74 6.35
C ILE A 63 -3.41 -1.11 7.10
N LEU A 64 -2.17 -1.47 6.74
CA LEU A 64 -0.97 -0.91 7.35
C LEU A 64 -0.90 0.63 7.20
N THR A 65 -1.19 1.13 6.00
CA THR A 65 -1.22 2.57 5.72
C THR A 65 -2.25 3.30 6.60
N ILE A 66 -3.46 2.74 6.73
CA ILE A 66 -4.51 3.34 7.55
C ILE A 66 -4.10 3.34 9.03
N VAL A 67 -3.71 2.18 9.56
CA VAL A 67 -3.46 1.99 11.01
C VAL A 67 -2.20 2.73 11.47
N PHE A 68 -1.12 2.69 10.69
CA PHE A 68 0.18 3.21 11.14
C PHE A 68 0.54 4.60 10.61
N CYS A 69 -0.19 5.12 9.61
CA CYS A 69 0.08 6.45 9.06
C CYS A 69 -1.10 7.39 9.27
N LEU A 70 -2.27 7.05 8.71
CA LEU A 70 -3.44 7.93 8.71
C LEU A 70 -4.04 8.12 10.11
N MET A 71 -4.25 7.03 10.86
CA MET A 71 -4.86 7.10 12.19
C MET A 71 -4.02 7.93 13.17
N PRO A 72 -2.69 7.77 13.28
CA PRO A 72 -1.87 8.63 14.13
C PRO A 72 -1.88 10.10 13.69
N TRP A 73 -1.84 10.36 12.38
CA TRP A 73 -1.92 11.73 11.86
C TRP A 73 -3.25 12.40 12.23
N LEU A 74 -4.36 11.70 12.07
CA LEU A 74 -5.68 12.20 12.45
C LEU A 74 -5.78 12.43 13.95
N ALA A 75 -5.28 11.51 14.78
CA ALA A 75 -5.25 11.69 16.23
C ALA A 75 -4.53 12.98 16.64
N LEU A 76 -3.37 13.28 16.02
CA LEU A 76 -2.59 14.50 16.31
C LEU A 76 -3.26 15.78 15.81
N LYS A 77 -4.05 15.70 14.72
CA LYS A 77 -4.80 16.84 14.17
C LYS A 77 -6.08 17.16 14.94
N LEU A 78 -6.63 16.18 15.65
CA LEU A 78 -7.87 16.29 16.42
C LEU A 78 -7.64 16.60 17.90
N ALA A 79 -6.42 16.39 18.39
CA ALA A 79 -5.99 16.75 19.75
C ALA A 79 -5.65 18.24 19.84
#